data_AF-A0A7K1RMJ4-F1
#
_entry.id   AF-A0A7K1RMJ4-F1
#
_cell.length_a   1.000
_cell.length_b   1.000
_cell.length_c   1.000
_cell.angle_alpha   90.00
_cell.angle_beta   90.00
_cell.angle_gamma   90.00
#
_symmetry.space_group_name_H-M   'P 1'
#
loop_
_entity.id
_entity.type
_entity.pdbx_description
1 polymer ?
#
loop_
_entity_poly.entity_id
_entity_poly.type
_entity_poly.pdbx_seq_one_letter_code
_entity_poly.pdbx_strand_id
1 'polypeptide(L)'
;MKSSTSRLTKGSLARNCLAASVLAWASSTAVFVQPALADDPKYETGTIPDPVIAMPDDKPKSIVFLLSDKDGWSDKMKTEAERLRSNGSIVVGIDTPRYLQSLQADLKSSDEDDCIYTVSDIEDLSHQIQRRVGGADYLPPLVAGIGEGGTLALAILAQTPNATIGETLAVDPGEVIPLPDQFCTPAVKTEKNGGIVYGLTDGALPDPASVRFSPSADPAGRAHVADLLKDHSDIDVADSQKPADQTLSDGIDVMIAATAKEASPLGLPLTLMEVDKPAFDTMAIIYSGDGGWRDIDSEMASYFQSEGLPVVGVDSLRYFWSERKPQETADDLARIITAFTKRWKVKHVMLVGFSFGADISPPVYNLLPDNIRQKINQVSLLSMSQASDFEISVTGWLGAKSSGAGGDPTKEVAKMPAGLVQCLYGADDEEDDGCHKLDPKKVDVVKLEGGHHFDGDYEALAKLLLDRLKTRKLD
;
A
#
# COMPACT_ATOMS: atom_id res chain seq x y z
N MET A 1 33.12 -75.41 18.64
CA MET A 1 33.71 -76.43 17.73
C MET A 1 34.12 -75.75 16.43
N LYS A 2 35.15 -76.23 15.72
CA LYS A 2 35.80 -75.53 14.58
C LYS A 2 35.60 -76.26 13.24
N SER A 3 35.36 -75.47 12.18
CA SER A 3 35.85 -75.65 10.79
C SER A 3 35.32 -76.80 9.90
N SER A 4 35.71 -76.75 8.60
CA SER A 4 35.61 -77.80 7.54
C SER A 4 34.25 -77.87 6.79
N THR A 5 34.08 -78.19 5.48
CA THR A 5 34.93 -78.39 4.26
C THR A 5 33.98 -78.59 3.02
N SER A 6 34.31 -78.46 1.72
CA SER A 6 35.24 -77.59 0.93
C SER A 6 35.25 -77.95 -0.59
N ARG A 7 35.51 -76.98 -1.50
CA ARG A 7 36.08 -77.16 -2.90
C ARG A 7 35.15 -77.85 -3.94
N LEU A 8 35.40 -77.95 -5.27
CA LEU A 8 36.55 -77.73 -6.20
C LEU A 8 36.06 -77.04 -7.52
N THR A 9 36.61 -75.93 -8.02
CA THR A 9 37.72 -75.72 -9.01
C THR A 9 37.62 -76.32 -10.43
N LYS A 10 37.84 -75.47 -11.46
CA LYS A 10 38.80 -75.70 -12.59
C LYS A 10 39.11 -74.38 -13.35
N GLY A 11 40.40 -74.11 -13.64
CA GLY A 11 40.86 -73.14 -14.65
C GLY A 11 41.13 -73.83 -16.01
N SER A 12 41.88 -73.30 -16.99
CA SER A 12 42.76 -72.11 -17.12
C SER A 12 43.16 -71.94 -18.61
N LEU A 13 44.01 -70.95 -18.93
CA LEU A 13 44.80 -70.71 -20.18
C LEU A 13 44.08 -70.08 -21.41
N ALA A 14 44.76 -69.38 -22.34
CA ALA A 14 45.85 -68.38 -22.29
C ALA A 14 46.17 -67.79 -23.70
N ARG A 15 46.52 -66.50 -23.75
CA ARG A 15 47.37 -65.79 -24.76
C ARG A 15 46.97 -65.63 -26.25
N ASN A 16 46.76 -64.34 -26.60
CA ASN A 16 47.33 -63.55 -27.70
C ASN A 16 47.36 -64.08 -29.16
N CYS A 17 46.73 -63.30 -30.06
CA CYS A 17 47.40 -62.78 -31.26
C CYS A 17 46.74 -61.46 -31.75
N LEU A 18 47.46 -60.68 -32.57
CA LEU A 18 47.10 -59.30 -32.93
C LEU A 18 45.93 -59.21 -33.94
N ALA A 19 45.08 -58.20 -33.76
CA ALA A 19 44.39 -57.51 -34.87
C ALA A 19 44.19 -56.04 -34.48
N ALA A 20 44.80 -55.12 -35.22
CA ALA A 20 44.60 -53.68 -35.05
C ALA A 20 43.40 -53.20 -35.88
N SER A 21 42.66 -52.19 -35.41
CA SER A 21 42.03 -51.14 -36.25
C SER A 21 41.32 -50.07 -35.42
N VAL A 22 41.67 -48.80 -35.70
CA VAL A 22 40.92 -47.55 -35.42
C VAL A 22 40.55 -47.26 -33.95
N LEU A 23 41.38 -46.46 -33.28
CA LEU A 23 40.90 -45.56 -32.23
C LEU A 23 40.25 -44.34 -32.88
N ALA A 24 38.96 -44.13 -32.62
CA ALA A 24 38.35 -42.80 -32.71
C ALA A 24 38.40 -42.15 -31.33
N TRP A 25 39.16 -41.06 -31.17
CA TRP A 25 39.15 -40.26 -29.95
C TRP A 25 37.86 -39.44 -29.88
N ALA A 26 36.85 -39.98 -29.20
CA ALA A 26 35.71 -39.20 -28.75
C ALA A 26 36.11 -38.40 -27.52
N SER A 27 36.56 -37.16 -27.72
CA SER A 27 36.85 -36.21 -26.65
C SER A 27 35.54 -35.78 -25.98
N SER A 28 35.15 -36.47 -24.91
CA SER A 28 34.00 -36.09 -24.08
C SER A 28 34.30 -34.82 -23.28
N THR A 29 34.22 -33.66 -23.93
CA THR A 29 34.12 -32.36 -23.25
C THR A 29 32.77 -32.31 -22.56
N ALA A 30 32.74 -32.64 -21.26
CA ALA A 30 31.61 -32.36 -20.41
C ALA A 30 31.45 -30.83 -20.32
N VAL A 31 30.54 -30.28 -21.14
CA VAL A 31 30.11 -28.89 -21.02
C VAL A 31 29.33 -28.80 -19.71
N PHE A 32 29.98 -28.29 -18.68
CA PHE A 32 29.28 -27.75 -17.52
C PHE A 32 28.49 -26.54 -18.00
N VAL A 33 27.22 -26.79 -18.37
CA VAL A 33 26.23 -25.73 -18.44
C VAL A 33 26.05 -25.27 -17.00
N GLN A 34 26.80 -24.24 -16.60
CA GLN A 34 26.39 -23.43 -15.47
C GLN A 34 24.98 -22.93 -15.81
N PRO A 35 23.98 -23.07 -14.92
CA PRO A 35 22.77 -22.30 -15.11
C PRO A 35 23.22 -20.84 -15.18
N ALA A 36 22.86 -20.16 -16.26
CA ALA A 36 22.93 -18.71 -16.25
C ALA A 36 22.06 -18.29 -15.06
N LEU A 37 22.68 -17.68 -14.05
CA LEU A 37 21.93 -16.88 -13.10
C LEU A 37 21.20 -15.87 -13.96
N ALA A 38 19.88 -15.97 -14.03
CA ALA A 38 19.10 -14.87 -14.55
C ALA A 38 19.45 -13.69 -13.63
N ASP A 39 19.91 -12.58 -14.20
CA ASP A 39 20.02 -11.35 -13.44
C ASP A 39 18.63 -11.10 -12.82
N ASP A 40 18.57 -10.90 -11.50
CA ASP A 40 17.31 -10.56 -10.85
C ASP A 40 16.70 -9.37 -11.60
N PRO A 41 15.41 -9.42 -11.97
CA PRO A 41 14.81 -8.37 -12.78
C PRO A 41 15.06 -7.01 -12.13
N LYS A 42 15.51 -6.03 -12.91
CA LYS A 42 15.72 -4.68 -12.37
C LYS A 42 14.39 -4.15 -11.84
N TYR A 43 14.46 -3.32 -10.81
CA TYR A 43 13.29 -2.58 -10.37
C TYR A 43 12.83 -1.64 -11.49
N GLU A 44 11.52 -1.54 -11.68
CA GLU A 44 10.90 -0.51 -12.49
C GLU A 44 10.78 0.73 -11.60
N THR A 45 11.54 1.77 -11.91
CA THR A 45 11.69 2.97 -11.05
C THR A 45 10.92 4.18 -11.56
N GLY A 46 10.08 4.00 -12.59
CA GLY A 46 9.34 5.07 -13.25
C GLY A 46 10.25 6.22 -13.67
N THR A 47 9.89 7.43 -13.26
CA THR A 47 10.67 8.65 -13.52
C THR A 47 11.84 8.84 -12.54
N ILE A 48 11.99 8.04 -11.48
CA ILE A 48 13.12 8.12 -10.53
C ILE A 48 14.40 7.58 -11.19
N PRO A 49 15.43 8.40 -11.47
CA PRO A 49 16.57 8.00 -12.28
C PRO A 49 17.69 7.38 -11.43
N ASP A 50 18.02 6.12 -11.70
CA ASP A 50 19.12 5.36 -11.06
C ASP A 50 19.18 5.50 -9.50
N PRO A 51 18.10 5.21 -8.76
CA PRO A 51 18.07 5.38 -7.31
C PRO A 51 19.07 4.48 -6.58
N VAL A 52 19.63 4.97 -5.48
CA VAL A 52 20.49 4.19 -4.58
C VAL A 52 19.62 3.34 -3.69
N ILE A 53 19.45 2.06 -4.03
CA ILE A 53 18.68 1.11 -3.23
C ILE A 53 19.62 0.33 -2.30
N ALA A 54 19.55 0.60 -1.00
CA ALA A 54 20.38 -0.02 0.03
C ALA A 54 19.53 -0.84 1.01
N MET A 55 19.81 -2.15 1.10
CA MET A 55 19.07 -3.08 1.95
C MET A 55 19.79 -3.33 3.28
N PRO A 56 19.05 -3.46 4.41
CA PRO A 56 19.61 -3.93 5.66
C PRO A 56 19.95 -5.44 5.59
N ASP A 57 20.86 -5.89 6.45
CA ASP A 57 21.27 -7.31 6.50
C ASP A 57 20.23 -8.18 7.23
N ASP A 58 19.46 -7.58 8.15
CA ASP A 58 18.37 -8.19 8.92
C ASP A 58 16.98 -7.79 8.35
N LYS A 59 15.89 -8.34 8.91
CA LYS A 59 14.52 -7.94 8.55
C LYS A 59 14.36 -6.41 8.64
N PRO A 60 13.89 -5.74 7.57
CA PRO A 60 13.63 -4.30 7.58
C PRO A 60 12.66 -3.86 8.67
N LYS A 61 12.89 -2.65 9.19
CA LYS A 61 12.07 -1.97 10.20
C LYS A 61 11.31 -0.77 9.63
N SER A 62 11.80 -0.24 8.50
CA SER A 62 11.30 0.95 7.80
C SER A 62 11.82 0.93 6.36
N ILE A 63 11.20 1.73 5.49
CA ILE A 63 11.71 2.06 4.16
C ILE A 63 11.68 3.58 3.99
N VAL A 64 12.84 4.17 3.68
CA VAL A 64 13.05 5.63 3.64
C VAL A 64 13.44 6.06 2.23
N PHE A 65 12.59 6.87 1.61
CA PHE A 65 12.86 7.59 0.37
C PHE A 65 13.55 8.91 0.74
N LEU A 66 14.85 8.99 0.43
CA LEU A 66 15.75 10.02 0.92
C LEU A 66 16.14 10.97 -0.22
N LEU A 67 15.57 12.17 -0.22
CA LEU A 67 15.73 13.20 -1.24
C LEU A 67 16.93 14.11 -0.93
N SER A 68 17.86 14.26 -1.86
CA SER A 68 19.04 15.13 -1.68
C SER A 68 18.71 16.63 -1.78
N ASP A 69 19.63 17.46 -1.31
CA ASP A 69 19.63 18.90 -1.64
C ASP A 69 20.05 19.12 -3.11
N LYS A 70 19.97 20.38 -3.57
CA LYS A 70 20.33 20.91 -4.91
C LYS A 70 21.75 20.55 -5.39
N ASP A 71 22.65 20.17 -4.48
CA ASP A 71 24.02 19.76 -4.78
C ASP A 71 24.12 18.27 -5.15
N GLY A 72 22.99 17.54 -5.17
CA GLY A 72 22.86 16.15 -5.58
C GLY A 72 23.26 15.12 -4.51
N TRP A 73 23.40 13.86 -4.93
CA TRP A 73 23.67 12.73 -4.03
C TRP A 73 25.12 12.71 -3.50
N SER A 74 25.37 13.57 -2.51
CA SER A 74 26.68 13.81 -1.90
C SER A 74 27.19 12.69 -0.99
N ASP A 75 28.48 12.75 -0.62
CA ASP A 75 29.08 11.79 0.32
C ASP A 75 28.46 11.83 1.73
N LYS A 76 27.83 12.97 2.11
CA LYS A 76 27.02 13.04 3.33
C LYS A 76 25.77 12.18 3.22
N MET A 77 25.05 12.26 2.09
CA MET A 77 23.85 11.46 1.82
C MET A 77 24.19 9.96 1.79
N LYS A 78 25.33 9.58 1.20
CA LYS A 78 25.83 8.19 1.23
C LYS A 78 26.13 7.71 2.67
N THR A 79 26.68 8.59 3.51
CA THR A 79 26.97 8.28 4.91
C THR A 79 25.69 8.07 5.72
N GLU A 80 24.68 8.92 5.51
CA GLU A 80 23.36 8.79 6.15
C GLU A 80 22.62 7.54 5.66
N ALA A 81 22.65 7.26 4.35
CA ALA A 81 22.06 6.04 3.80
C ALA A 81 22.69 4.77 4.40
N GLU A 82 24.02 4.70 4.55
CA GLU A 82 24.67 3.55 5.22
C GLU A 82 24.33 3.48 6.71
N ARG A 83 24.19 4.62 7.41
CA ARG A 83 23.73 4.66 8.81
C ARG A 83 22.33 4.06 8.93
N LEU A 84 21.38 4.54 8.14
CA LEU A 84 19.99 4.06 8.11
C LEU A 84 19.91 2.57 7.75
N ARG A 85 20.69 2.12 6.75
CA ARG A 85 20.86 0.72 6.36
C ARG A 85 21.34 -0.14 7.53
N SER A 86 22.43 0.28 8.20
CA SER A 86 22.98 -0.44 9.36
C SER A 86 22.04 -0.49 10.57
N ASN A 87 21.12 0.47 10.68
CA ASN A 87 20.10 0.51 11.72
C ASN A 87 18.86 -0.36 11.41
N GLY A 88 18.77 -0.95 10.20
CA GLY A 88 17.68 -1.83 9.79
C GLY A 88 16.64 -1.18 8.86
N SER A 89 16.95 -0.03 8.24
CA SER A 89 16.08 0.61 7.25
C SER A 89 16.44 0.14 5.85
N ILE A 90 15.44 -0.05 4.98
CA ILE A 90 15.67 0.06 3.55
C ILE A 90 15.85 1.55 3.22
N VAL A 91 16.80 1.89 2.36
CA VAL A 91 16.98 3.27 1.88
C VAL A 91 16.87 3.30 0.36
N VAL A 92 16.03 4.21 -0.15
CA VAL A 92 15.92 4.58 -1.55
C VAL A 92 16.45 6.01 -1.67
N GLY A 93 17.74 6.15 -2.00
CA GLY A 93 18.41 7.43 -2.14
C GLY A 93 18.19 8.05 -3.51
N ILE A 94 17.69 9.29 -3.54
CA ILE A 94 17.30 10.00 -4.76
C ILE A 94 18.13 11.28 -4.90
N ASP A 95 18.74 11.44 -6.08
CA ASP A 95 19.42 12.66 -6.49
C ASP A 95 18.37 13.66 -7.01
N THR A 96 17.92 14.58 -6.15
CA THR A 96 16.80 15.48 -6.46
C THR A 96 17.00 16.30 -7.73
N PRO A 97 18.18 16.93 -7.99
CA PRO A 97 18.43 17.63 -9.26
C PRO A 97 18.23 16.75 -10.50
N ARG A 98 18.62 15.47 -10.46
CA ARG A 98 18.35 14.53 -11.57
C ARG A 98 16.89 14.10 -11.63
N TYR A 99 16.24 13.89 -10.49
CA TYR A 99 14.84 13.48 -10.46
C TYR A 99 13.95 14.56 -11.06
N LEU A 100 14.14 15.83 -10.69
CA LEU A 100 13.45 16.97 -11.28
C LEU A 100 13.69 17.05 -12.82
N GLN A 101 14.93 16.81 -13.29
CA GLN A 101 15.22 16.74 -14.73
C GLN A 101 14.50 15.58 -15.44
N SER A 102 14.30 14.46 -14.76
CA SER A 102 13.61 13.27 -15.28
C SER A 102 12.10 13.52 -15.41
N LEU A 103 11.45 14.00 -14.35
CA LEU A 103 10.04 14.42 -14.34
C LEU A 103 9.73 15.44 -15.45
N GLN A 104 10.63 16.41 -15.62
CA GLN A 104 10.57 17.41 -16.68
C GLN A 104 10.70 16.82 -18.11
N ALA A 105 11.44 15.73 -18.29
CA ALA A 105 11.60 15.08 -19.58
C ALA A 105 10.41 14.18 -19.92
N ASP A 106 9.87 13.49 -18.91
CA ASP A 106 8.75 12.56 -19.02
C ASP A 106 7.45 13.25 -19.47
N LEU A 107 7.04 14.33 -18.79
CA LEU A 107 5.83 15.09 -19.14
C LEU A 107 5.90 15.69 -20.57
N LYS A 108 7.11 16.00 -21.05
CA LYS A 108 7.31 16.48 -22.44
C LYS A 108 7.16 15.38 -23.50
N SER A 109 6.92 14.14 -23.07
CA SER A 109 6.73 12.97 -23.93
C SER A 109 5.35 12.30 -23.80
N SER A 110 4.55 12.70 -22.81
CA SER A 110 3.13 12.31 -22.68
C SER A 110 2.22 13.30 -23.42
N ASP A 111 1.29 12.77 -24.23
CA ASP A 111 0.22 13.55 -24.88
C ASP A 111 -1.10 13.56 -24.05
N GLU A 112 -1.14 12.88 -22.89
CA GLU A 112 -2.40 12.48 -22.23
C GLU A 112 -2.66 13.05 -20.81
N ASP A 113 -1.69 13.69 -20.15
CA ASP A 113 -1.89 14.37 -18.85
C ASP A 113 -1.09 15.70 -18.74
N ASP A 114 -1.76 16.78 -18.31
CA ASP A 114 -1.19 18.14 -18.15
C ASP A 114 -0.52 18.37 -16.77
N CYS A 115 -0.08 17.30 -16.08
CA CYS A 115 0.60 17.39 -14.78
C CYS A 115 1.50 16.18 -14.45
N ILE A 116 2.45 16.40 -13.53
CA ILE A 116 3.40 15.40 -13.05
C ILE A 116 2.84 14.72 -11.78
N TYR A 117 2.84 13.40 -11.71
CA TYR A 117 2.47 12.65 -10.51
C TYR A 117 3.66 11.82 -9.99
N THR A 118 4.15 12.15 -8.79
CA THR A 118 5.36 11.53 -8.22
C THR A 118 5.09 10.34 -7.28
N VAL A 119 3.85 10.19 -6.82
CA VAL A 119 3.52 9.28 -5.72
C VAL A 119 3.49 7.82 -6.18
N SER A 120 3.04 7.56 -7.42
CA SER A 120 3.05 6.22 -8.05
C SER A 120 4.44 5.60 -8.07
N ASP A 121 5.46 6.34 -8.53
CA ASP A 121 6.84 5.83 -8.61
C ASP A 121 7.41 5.44 -7.23
N ILE A 122 7.04 6.20 -6.19
CA ILE A 122 7.44 5.94 -4.80
C ILE A 122 6.72 4.69 -4.28
N GLU A 123 5.42 4.59 -4.53
CA GLU A 123 4.58 3.46 -4.16
C GLU A 123 5.04 2.15 -4.83
N ASP A 124 5.08 2.11 -6.17
CA ASP A 124 5.44 0.94 -6.96
C ASP A 124 6.85 0.44 -6.62
N LEU A 125 7.82 1.36 -6.49
CA LEU A 125 9.18 0.99 -6.12
C LEU A 125 9.25 0.46 -4.69
N SER A 126 8.50 1.06 -3.74
CA SER A 126 8.38 0.57 -2.37
C SER A 126 7.81 -0.86 -2.33
N HIS A 127 6.75 -1.11 -3.09
CA HIS A 127 6.09 -2.41 -3.18
C HIS A 127 7.00 -3.48 -3.77
N GLN A 128 7.64 -3.21 -4.91
CA GLN A 128 8.58 -4.12 -5.56
C GLN A 128 9.76 -4.48 -4.64
N ILE A 129 10.32 -3.50 -3.94
CA ILE A 129 11.41 -3.70 -2.98
C ILE A 129 10.95 -4.59 -1.83
N GLN A 130 9.83 -4.25 -1.17
CA GLN A 130 9.36 -4.99 0.01
C GLN A 130 8.97 -6.44 -0.33
N ARG A 131 8.39 -6.68 -1.51
CA ARG A 131 8.11 -8.04 -2.00
C ARG A 131 9.37 -8.83 -2.27
N ARG A 132 10.43 -8.20 -2.81
CA ARG A 132 11.72 -8.89 -3.02
C ARG A 132 12.42 -9.26 -1.70
N VAL A 133 12.25 -8.45 -0.66
CA VAL A 133 12.78 -8.76 0.69
C VAL A 133 11.93 -9.83 1.40
N GLY A 134 10.68 -10.04 1.00
CA GLY A 134 9.80 -11.07 1.59
C GLY A 134 9.35 -10.75 3.01
N GLY A 135 9.21 -9.45 3.34
CA GLY A 135 8.72 -9.00 4.64
C GLY A 135 7.23 -9.30 4.83
N ALA A 136 6.87 -9.90 5.97
CA ALA A 136 5.48 -10.27 6.27
C ALA A 136 4.57 -9.08 6.62
N ASP A 137 5.15 -7.95 7.03
CA ASP A 137 4.44 -6.71 7.36
C ASP A 137 4.71 -5.67 6.28
N TYR A 138 3.69 -4.94 5.85
CA TYR A 138 3.85 -3.77 5.00
C TYR A 138 4.46 -2.61 5.81
N LEU A 139 5.53 -2.02 5.28
CA LEU A 139 6.16 -0.82 5.81
C LEU A 139 5.73 0.37 4.93
N PRO A 140 4.93 1.32 5.45
CA PRO A 140 4.63 2.54 4.72
C PRO A 140 5.93 3.29 4.35
N PRO A 141 6.08 3.80 3.13
CA PRO A 141 7.25 4.57 2.72
C PRO A 141 7.33 5.89 3.50
N LEU A 142 8.50 6.18 4.07
CA LEU A 142 8.81 7.44 4.73
C LEU A 142 9.53 8.35 3.74
N VAL A 143 9.02 9.56 3.50
CA VAL A 143 9.64 10.52 2.56
C VAL A 143 10.39 11.57 3.38
N ALA A 144 11.71 11.64 3.21
CA ALA A 144 12.57 12.56 3.96
C ALA A 144 13.48 13.34 3.00
N GLY A 145 13.51 14.67 3.14
CA GLY A 145 14.28 15.55 2.26
C GLY A 145 14.97 16.70 2.97
N ILE A 146 16.04 17.19 2.36
CA ILE A 146 16.83 18.33 2.83
C ILE A 146 16.99 19.39 1.73
N GLY A 147 16.83 20.66 2.07
CA GLY A 147 16.98 21.77 1.13
C GLY A 147 15.98 21.66 -0.03
N GLU A 148 16.46 21.59 -1.26
CA GLU A 148 15.62 21.36 -2.46
C GLU A 148 14.81 20.03 -2.37
N GLY A 149 15.42 18.97 -1.82
CA GLY A 149 14.72 17.72 -1.53
C GLY A 149 13.68 17.86 -0.42
N GLY A 150 13.88 18.79 0.52
CA GLY A 150 12.89 19.14 1.54
C GLY A 150 11.70 19.90 0.95
N THR A 151 11.95 20.80 -0.01
CA THR A 151 10.88 21.43 -0.81
C THR A 151 10.09 20.37 -1.58
N LEU A 152 10.78 19.44 -2.24
CA LEU A 152 10.14 18.37 -3.00
C LEU A 152 9.33 17.42 -2.10
N ALA A 153 9.79 17.13 -0.87
CA ALA A 153 9.01 16.35 0.10
C ALA A 153 7.64 16.98 0.40
N LEU A 154 7.58 18.31 0.61
CA LEU A 154 6.31 19.03 0.81
C LEU A 154 5.44 19.07 -0.45
N ALA A 155 6.03 19.09 -1.64
CA ALA A 155 5.29 19.05 -2.90
C ALA A 155 4.81 17.63 -3.28
N ILE A 156 5.46 16.58 -2.78
CA ILE A 156 4.95 15.19 -2.80
C ILE A 156 3.73 15.10 -1.86
N LEU A 157 3.85 15.58 -0.61
CA LEU A 157 2.75 15.64 0.36
C LEU A 157 1.48 16.34 -0.20
N ALA A 158 1.63 17.36 -1.04
CA ALA A 158 0.51 18.02 -1.72
C ALA A 158 -0.26 17.12 -2.71
N GLN A 159 0.37 16.06 -3.22
CA GLN A 159 -0.21 15.09 -4.16
C GLN A 159 -0.63 13.77 -3.48
N THR A 160 -0.07 13.46 -2.32
CA THR A 160 -0.23 12.16 -1.63
C THR A 160 -1.72 11.85 -1.35
N PRO A 161 -2.26 10.73 -1.87
CA PRO A 161 -3.53 10.19 -1.41
C PRO A 161 -3.40 9.61 0.00
N ASN A 162 -4.49 9.66 0.78
CA ASN A 162 -4.53 9.18 2.17
C ASN A 162 -3.87 7.80 2.35
N ALA A 163 -3.12 7.64 3.45
CA ALA A 163 -2.48 6.37 3.85
C ALA A 163 -1.46 5.78 2.85
N THR A 164 -0.95 6.57 1.90
CA THR A 164 0.06 6.12 0.91
C THR A 164 1.50 6.29 1.41
N ILE A 165 1.81 7.46 1.98
CA ILE A 165 3.08 7.75 2.65
C ILE A 165 2.88 7.58 4.17
N GLY A 166 3.90 7.11 4.88
CA GLY A 166 3.84 6.88 6.33
C GLY A 166 4.07 8.13 7.18
N GLU A 167 5.01 8.98 6.77
CA GLU A 167 5.30 10.30 7.32
C GLU A 167 6.19 11.06 6.32
N THR A 168 6.01 12.38 6.23
CA THR A 168 6.83 13.30 5.44
C THR A 168 7.71 14.18 6.33
N LEU A 169 9.01 14.24 6.05
CA LEU A 169 9.97 15.13 6.72
C LEU A 169 10.66 16.07 5.72
N ALA A 170 10.54 17.36 5.98
CA ALA A 170 11.26 18.41 5.25
C ALA A 170 12.24 19.16 6.18
N VAL A 171 13.53 19.08 5.88
CA VAL A 171 14.58 19.84 6.59
C VAL A 171 15.08 20.98 5.72
N ASP A 172 15.05 22.20 6.27
CA ASP A 172 15.38 23.44 5.54
C ASP A 172 14.71 23.55 4.15
N PRO A 173 13.39 23.25 3.99
CA PRO A 173 12.72 23.39 2.70
C PRO A 173 12.84 24.83 2.19
N GLY A 174 12.98 24.97 0.87
CA GLY A 174 12.79 26.23 0.17
C GLY A 174 11.30 26.55 -0.05
N GLU A 175 11.04 27.53 -0.89
CA GLU A 175 9.66 27.93 -1.27
C GLU A 175 9.26 27.52 -2.69
N VAL A 176 10.21 27.34 -3.61
CA VAL A 176 9.95 27.09 -5.04
C VAL A 176 10.47 25.71 -5.42
N ILE A 177 9.63 24.89 -6.03
CA ILE A 177 10.05 23.74 -6.83
C ILE A 177 10.54 24.27 -8.19
N PRO A 178 11.80 24.05 -8.60
CA PRO A 178 12.34 24.61 -9.85
C PRO A 178 11.89 23.80 -11.09
N LEU A 179 10.60 23.48 -11.17
CA LEU A 179 9.92 22.89 -12.33
C LEU A 179 8.85 23.86 -12.84
N PRO A 180 8.81 24.18 -14.15
CA PRO A 180 7.78 25.03 -14.72
C PRO A 180 6.44 24.30 -14.86
N ASP A 181 6.47 22.96 -14.94
CA ASP A 181 5.28 22.14 -15.07
C ASP A 181 4.70 21.76 -13.70
N GLN A 182 3.38 21.68 -13.63
CA GLN A 182 2.67 21.49 -12.37
C GLN A 182 2.62 20.03 -11.90
N PHE A 183 2.60 19.83 -10.59
CA PHE A 183 2.23 18.56 -9.99
C PHE A 183 0.72 18.32 -10.00
N CYS A 184 0.30 17.05 -10.06
CA CYS A 184 -1.09 16.61 -10.02
C CYS A 184 -1.68 16.75 -8.60
N THR A 185 -2.08 17.97 -8.25
CA THR A 185 -2.71 18.29 -6.96
C THR A 185 -3.79 19.37 -7.14
N PRO A 186 -4.90 19.33 -6.38
CA PRO A 186 -5.87 20.43 -6.31
C PRO A 186 -5.36 21.64 -5.52
N ALA A 187 -4.24 21.51 -4.80
CA ALA A 187 -3.66 22.58 -4.00
C ALA A 187 -3.34 23.86 -4.80
N VAL A 188 -3.34 25.00 -4.12
CA VAL A 188 -3.02 26.31 -4.71
C VAL A 188 -1.60 26.29 -5.30
N LYS A 189 -1.46 26.75 -6.54
CA LYS A 189 -0.17 26.84 -7.25
C LYS A 189 0.15 28.28 -7.61
N THR A 190 1.37 28.74 -7.34
CA THR A 190 1.83 30.08 -7.72
C THR A 190 3.16 30.01 -8.47
N GLU A 191 3.16 30.41 -9.75
CA GLU A 191 4.40 30.53 -10.54
C GLU A 191 5.36 31.55 -9.91
N LYS A 192 6.63 31.17 -9.76
CA LYS A 192 7.68 32.02 -9.21
C LYS A 192 9.05 31.62 -9.75
N ASN A 193 9.79 32.58 -10.30
CA ASN A 193 11.17 32.40 -10.81
C ASN A 193 11.34 31.26 -11.86
N GLY A 194 10.29 30.90 -12.60
CA GLY A 194 10.32 29.77 -13.55
C GLY A 194 10.09 28.40 -12.90
N GLY A 195 9.75 28.37 -11.62
CA GLY A 195 9.23 27.22 -10.90
C GLY A 195 7.86 27.51 -10.28
N ILE A 196 7.39 26.64 -9.37
CA ILE A 196 6.08 26.76 -8.72
C ILE A 196 6.22 26.67 -7.19
N VAL A 197 5.51 27.55 -6.48
CA VAL A 197 5.21 27.44 -5.03
C VAL A 197 3.88 26.69 -4.88
N TYR A 198 3.85 25.66 -4.04
CA TYR A 198 2.67 24.81 -3.81
C TYR A 198 2.08 25.05 -2.42
N GLY A 199 0.76 25.20 -2.33
CA GLY A 199 0.03 24.94 -1.09
C GLY A 199 -0.06 23.45 -0.78
N LEU A 200 -0.87 23.10 0.21
CA LEU A 200 -1.36 21.74 0.41
C LEU A 200 -2.86 21.69 0.06
N THR A 201 -3.41 20.47 -0.03
CA THR A 201 -4.82 20.24 -0.33
C THR A 201 -5.70 20.54 0.90
N ASP A 202 -6.80 21.25 0.71
CA ASP A 202 -7.76 21.58 1.78
C ASP A 202 -8.22 20.32 2.54
N GLY A 203 -8.08 20.32 3.87
CA GLY A 203 -8.52 19.22 4.73
C GLY A 203 -7.46 18.80 5.76
N ALA A 204 -7.58 17.55 6.23
CA ALA A 204 -6.54 16.92 7.03
C ALA A 204 -5.36 16.51 6.14
N LEU A 205 -4.14 16.51 6.69
CA LEU A 205 -2.98 16.02 5.97
C LEU A 205 -3.12 14.51 5.65
N PRO A 206 -2.70 14.06 4.45
CA PRO A 206 -2.84 12.66 4.02
C PRO A 206 -1.85 11.71 4.71
N ASP A 207 -0.75 12.27 5.21
CA ASP A 207 0.24 11.64 6.09
C ASP A 207 0.78 12.67 7.10
N PRO A 208 1.29 12.25 8.28
CA PRO A 208 1.88 13.17 9.25
C PRO A 208 3.07 13.93 8.64
N ALA A 209 3.14 15.25 8.87
CA ALA A 209 4.18 16.10 8.29
C ALA A 209 5.03 16.79 9.37
N SER A 210 6.35 16.64 9.25
CA SER A 210 7.36 17.28 10.10
C SER A 210 8.20 18.26 9.29
N VAL A 211 8.29 19.52 9.71
CA VAL A 211 9.30 20.47 9.21
C VAL A 211 10.33 20.77 10.29
N ARG A 212 11.61 20.75 9.92
CA ARG A 212 12.71 21.14 10.81
C ARG A 212 13.56 22.20 10.17
N PHE A 213 13.86 23.26 10.91
CA PHE A 213 14.74 24.31 10.43
C PHE A 213 16.05 24.36 11.22
N SER A 214 17.17 24.25 10.53
CA SER A 214 18.50 24.48 11.05
C SER A 214 18.84 25.99 11.14
N PRO A 215 19.99 26.36 11.69
CA PRO A 215 20.49 27.74 11.67
C PRO A 215 20.81 28.29 10.26
N SER A 216 20.86 27.44 9.23
CA SER A 216 21.11 27.83 7.82
C SER A 216 19.86 27.86 6.92
N ALA A 217 18.68 27.58 7.48
CA ALA A 217 17.41 27.58 6.76
C ALA A 217 17.14 28.91 6.01
N ASP A 218 16.65 28.81 4.77
CA ASP A 218 16.27 29.96 3.94
C ASP A 218 15.10 30.74 4.59
N PRO A 219 15.23 32.06 4.82
CA PRO A 219 14.11 32.90 5.25
C PRO A 219 12.87 32.82 4.35
N ALA A 220 13.02 32.58 3.05
CA ALA A 220 11.90 32.45 2.11
C ALA A 220 11.15 31.12 2.31
N GLY A 221 11.87 30.01 2.47
CA GLY A 221 11.28 28.71 2.82
C GLY A 221 10.60 28.72 4.19
N ARG A 222 11.20 29.38 5.19
CA ARG A 222 10.56 29.62 6.50
C ARG A 222 9.25 30.42 6.37
N ALA A 223 9.22 31.44 5.51
CA ALA A 223 8.00 32.21 5.26
C ALA A 223 6.92 31.37 4.56
N HIS A 224 7.31 30.54 3.59
CA HIS A 224 6.39 29.64 2.91
C HIS A 224 5.74 28.62 3.85
N VAL A 225 6.52 27.96 4.72
CA VAL A 225 5.96 27.04 5.73
C VAL A 225 5.08 27.78 6.75
N ALA A 226 5.42 29.02 7.11
CA ALA A 226 4.55 29.85 7.95
C ALA A 226 3.24 30.27 7.24
N ASP A 227 3.21 30.26 5.90
CA ASP A 227 1.98 30.43 5.13
C ASP A 227 1.16 29.13 5.10
N LEU A 228 1.77 27.95 4.92
CA LEU A 228 1.10 26.64 5.01
C LEU A 228 0.42 26.42 6.37
N LEU A 229 1.10 26.80 7.46
CA LEU A 229 0.61 26.66 8.84
C LEU A 229 -0.68 27.46 9.16
N LYS A 230 -1.14 28.34 8.27
CA LYS A 230 -2.41 29.06 8.47
C LYS A 230 -3.62 28.14 8.33
N ASP A 231 -3.52 27.19 7.41
CA ASP A 231 -4.59 26.26 7.06
C ASP A 231 -4.26 24.85 7.58
N HIS A 232 -2.96 24.48 7.64
CA HIS A 232 -2.46 23.19 8.14
C HIS A 232 -1.67 23.34 9.45
N SER A 233 -2.38 23.68 10.53
CA SER A 233 -1.78 23.85 11.87
C SER A 233 -1.30 22.54 12.54
N ASP A 234 -1.53 21.41 11.87
CA ASP A 234 -1.16 20.04 12.24
C ASP A 234 0.23 19.61 11.72
N ILE A 235 0.88 20.41 10.86
CA ILE A 235 2.31 20.24 10.53
C ILE A 235 3.15 20.51 11.79
N ASP A 236 3.96 19.55 12.23
CA ASP A 236 4.88 19.74 13.35
C ASP A 236 6.13 20.51 12.90
N VAL A 237 6.28 21.76 13.36
CA VAL A 237 7.37 22.66 12.95
C VAL A 237 8.27 23.04 14.13
N ALA A 238 9.58 22.75 14.02
CA ALA A 238 10.54 23.02 15.09
C ALA A 238 11.90 23.53 14.59
N ASP A 239 12.52 24.42 15.37
CA ASP A 239 13.90 24.86 15.16
C ASP A 239 14.92 23.89 15.79
N SER A 240 15.94 23.56 15.01
CA SER A 240 17.13 22.82 15.41
C SER A 240 18.31 23.78 15.62
N GLN A 241 19.13 23.50 16.64
CA GLN A 241 20.41 24.17 16.85
C GLN A 241 21.58 23.43 16.17
N LYS A 242 21.30 22.31 15.50
CA LYS A 242 22.28 21.50 14.78
C LYS A 242 22.30 21.87 13.30
N PRO A 243 23.39 21.57 12.55
CA PRO A 243 23.40 21.67 11.10
C PRO A 243 22.30 20.84 10.43
N ALA A 244 21.95 21.18 9.19
CA ALA A 244 20.83 20.59 8.46
C ALA A 244 20.97 19.06 8.24
N ASP A 245 22.17 18.55 7.97
CA ASP A 245 22.45 17.12 7.80
C ASP A 245 22.21 16.30 9.08
N GLN A 246 22.66 16.80 10.24
CA GLN A 246 22.34 16.16 11.52
C GLN A 246 20.87 16.32 11.90
N THR A 247 20.22 17.42 11.49
CA THR A 247 18.80 17.67 11.75
C THR A 247 17.91 16.71 10.95
N LEU A 248 18.31 16.39 9.71
CA LEU A 248 17.71 15.33 8.87
C LEU A 248 17.87 13.95 9.53
N SER A 249 19.10 13.61 9.93
CA SER A 249 19.43 12.33 10.59
C SER A 249 18.60 12.13 11.88
N ASP A 250 18.53 13.15 12.74
CA ASP A 250 17.70 13.14 13.95
C ASP A 250 16.19 13.01 13.63
N GLY A 251 15.72 13.71 12.58
CA GLY A 251 14.32 13.70 12.16
C GLY A 251 13.87 12.33 11.67
N ILE A 252 14.68 11.68 10.82
CA ILE A 252 14.39 10.33 10.32
C ILE A 252 14.34 9.31 11.46
N ASP A 253 15.24 9.42 12.45
CA ASP A 253 15.20 8.59 13.66
C ASP A 253 13.89 8.77 14.46
N VAL A 254 13.31 9.98 14.45
CA VAL A 254 11.98 10.25 15.05
C VAL A 254 10.86 9.62 14.22
N MET A 255 10.85 9.77 12.88
CA MET A 255 9.82 9.18 12.01
C MET A 255 9.74 7.65 12.16
N ILE A 256 10.91 6.99 12.15
CA ILE A 256 11.02 5.53 12.31
C ILE A 256 10.51 5.11 13.71
N ALA A 257 10.83 5.89 14.75
CA ALA A 257 10.36 5.63 16.11
C ALA A 257 8.86 5.89 16.30
N ALA A 258 8.27 6.85 15.57
CA ALA A 258 6.84 7.12 15.55
C ALA A 258 6.08 5.98 14.86
N THR A 259 6.50 5.61 13.65
CA THR A 259 5.94 4.50 12.87
C THR A 259 5.97 3.18 13.66
N ALA A 260 7.09 2.86 14.31
CA ALA A 260 7.22 1.66 15.14
C ALA A 260 6.38 1.67 16.44
N LYS A 261 5.77 2.81 16.78
CA LYS A 261 4.97 3.02 17.99
C LYS A 261 3.46 3.12 17.70
N GLU A 262 3.04 3.18 16.43
CA GLU A 262 1.62 3.13 16.06
C GLU A 262 0.94 1.90 16.69
N ALA A 263 0.07 2.15 17.67
CA ALA A 263 -0.59 1.11 18.43
C ALA A 263 -1.85 0.63 17.70
N SER A 264 -1.65 -0.15 16.64
CA SER A 264 -2.70 -0.87 15.89
C SER A 264 -3.78 -1.43 16.83
N PRO A 265 -5.02 -0.92 16.82
CA PRO A 265 -6.07 -1.39 17.71
C PRO A 265 -6.33 -2.89 17.51
N LEU A 266 -6.39 -3.66 18.59
CA LEU A 266 -6.45 -5.13 18.57
C LEU A 266 -5.23 -5.83 17.90
N GLY A 267 -4.16 -5.11 17.57
CA GLY A 267 -3.05 -5.62 16.76
C GLY A 267 -3.38 -5.71 15.26
N LEU A 268 -4.35 -4.91 14.80
CA LEU A 268 -4.86 -4.89 13.43
C LEU A 268 -4.73 -3.47 12.83
N PRO A 269 -4.51 -3.31 11.51
CA PRO A 269 -4.39 -2.01 10.87
C PRO A 269 -5.79 -1.39 10.73
N LEU A 270 -6.24 -0.73 11.81
CA LEU A 270 -7.60 -0.22 11.95
C LEU A 270 -7.63 1.31 12.10
N THR A 271 -8.40 1.96 11.22
CA THR A 271 -8.79 3.37 11.37
C THR A 271 -10.08 3.45 12.17
N LEU A 272 -10.13 4.29 13.21
CA LEU A 272 -11.31 4.44 14.07
C LEU A 272 -11.94 5.83 13.89
N MET A 273 -13.11 5.88 13.26
CA MET A 273 -13.89 7.11 13.13
C MET A 273 -14.91 7.18 14.25
N GLU A 274 -14.50 7.82 15.34
CA GLU A 274 -15.29 7.99 16.57
C GLU A 274 -16.44 9.00 16.37
N VAL A 275 -17.53 8.80 17.11
CA VAL A 275 -18.59 9.82 17.27
C VAL A 275 -18.95 9.94 18.75
N ASP A 276 -19.21 11.16 19.23
CA ASP A 276 -19.55 11.41 20.65
C ASP A 276 -20.74 10.58 21.13
N LYS A 277 -21.72 10.38 20.25
CA LYS A 277 -22.91 9.58 20.47
C LYS A 277 -23.43 9.02 19.14
N PRO A 278 -23.50 7.70 18.96
CA PRO A 278 -24.08 7.12 17.76
C PRO A 278 -25.53 7.57 17.53
N ALA A 279 -25.84 7.96 16.29
CA ALA A 279 -27.19 8.26 15.82
C ALA A 279 -28.02 6.98 15.57
N PHE A 280 -27.33 5.84 15.38
CA PHE A 280 -27.91 4.52 15.08
C PHE A 280 -27.56 3.50 16.17
N ASP A 281 -28.35 2.44 16.34
CA ASP A 281 -27.97 1.25 17.13
C ASP A 281 -27.04 0.31 16.32
N THR A 282 -26.21 0.91 15.45
CA THR A 282 -25.34 0.26 14.45
C THR A 282 -23.98 0.98 14.43
N MET A 283 -22.93 0.25 14.08
CA MET A 283 -21.63 0.79 13.64
C MET A 283 -21.31 0.26 12.23
N ALA A 284 -20.48 0.95 11.46
CA ALA A 284 -19.92 0.42 10.22
C ALA A 284 -18.59 -0.30 10.48
N ILE A 285 -18.32 -1.35 9.71
CA ILE A 285 -16.98 -1.91 9.48
C ILE A 285 -16.77 -1.90 7.97
N ILE A 286 -15.67 -1.30 7.51
CA ILE A 286 -15.34 -1.20 6.08
C ILE A 286 -14.02 -1.94 5.85
N TYR A 287 -14.01 -2.91 4.93
CA TYR A 287 -12.78 -3.45 4.36
C TYR A 287 -12.47 -2.71 3.06
N SER A 288 -11.30 -2.10 3.00
CA SER A 288 -10.91 -1.27 1.86
C SER A 288 -10.66 -2.07 0.59
N GLY A 289 -10.50 -1.35 -0.52
CA GLY A 289 -9.82 -1.86 -1.71
C GLY A 289 -8.40 -2.34 -1.41
N ASP A 290 -7.79 -3.05 -2.35
CA ASP A 290 -6.43 -3.57 -2.23
C ASP A 290 -5.35 -2.48 -2.14
N GLY A 291 -5.60 -1.28 -2.69
CA GLY A 291 -4.77 -0.08 -2.48
C GLY A 291 -4.75 0.47 -1.04
N GLY A 292 -5.47 -0.13 -0.09
CA GLY A 292 -5.49 0.29 1.32
C GLY A 292 -6.56 1.34 1.63
N TRP A 293 -6.45 1.99 2.80
CA TRP A 293 -7.46 2.92 3.33
C TRP A 293 -7.45 4.31 2.64
N ARG A 294 -7.90 4.35 1.38
CA ARG A 294 -7.84 5.51 0.48
C ARG A 294 -9.19 6.19 0.25
N ASP A 295 -9.16 7.31 -0.46
CA ASP A 295 -10.24 8.08 -1.10
C ASP A 295 -11.65 7.52 -0.82
N ILE A 296 -12.17 6.65 -1.69
CA ILE A 296 -13.51 6.03 -1.58
C ILE A 296 -13.84 5.51 -0.18
N ASP A 297 -12.97 4.69 0.41
CA ASP A 297 -13.18 4.08 1.72
C ASP A 297 -13.16 5.13 2.84
N SER A 298 -12.21 6.07 2.76
CA SER A 298 -12.00 7.13 3.75
C SER A 298 -13.07 8.23 3.71
N GLU A 299 -13.56 8.59 2.53
CA GLU A 299 -14.59 9.60 2.31
C GLU A 299 -15.98 9.06 2.64
N MET A 300 -16.31 7.84 2.22
CA MET A 300 -17.54 7.18 2.68
C MET A 300 -17.58 7.06 4.20
N ALA A 301 -16.46 6.70 4.82
CA ALA A 301 -16.36 6.62 6.27
C ALA A 301 -16.50 7.98 6.96
N SER A 302 -15.93 9.05 6.38
CA SER A 302 -16.09 10.43 6.84
C SER A 302 -17.54 10.90 6.74
N TYR A 303 -18.24 10.57 5.64
CA TYR A 303 -19.67 10.82 5.52
C TYR A 303 -20.48 10.09 6.59
N PHE A 304 -20.24 8.78 6.78
CA PHE A 304 -20.88 8.01 7.85
C PHE A 304 -20.64 8.61 9.23
N GLN A 305 -19.41 9.05 9.53
CA GLN A 305 -19.08 9.71 10.79
C GLN A 305 -19.87 11.01 10.97
N SER A 306 -20.00 11.83 9.92
CA SER A 306 -20.77 13.09 9.93
C SER A 306 -22.27 12.87 10.17
N GLU A 307 -22.84 11.77 9.65
CA GLU A 307 -24.20 11.31 9.91
C GLU A 307 -24.36 10.63 11.29
N GLY A 308 -23.29 10.54 12.09
CA GLY A 308 -23.30 9.97 13.44
C GLY A 308 -23.22 8.44 13.49
N LEU A 309 -22.74 7.78 12.44
CA LEU A 309 -22.46 6.35 12.41
C LEU A 309 -20.95 6.11 12.68
N PRO A 310 -20.55 5.53 13.82
CA PRO A 310 -19.13 5.22 14.07
C PRO A 310 -18.62 4.16 13.10
N VAL A 311 -17.36 4.30 12.66
CA VAL A 311 -16.75 3.41 11.66
C VAL A 311 -15.46 2.77 12.20
N VAL A 312 -15.27 1.49 11.89
CA VAL A 312 -13.95 0.84 11.88
C VAL A 312 -13.55 0.59 10.44
N GLY A 313 -12.54 1.30 9.96
CA GLY A 313 -11.86 0.97 8.71
C GLY A 313 -10.85 -0.15 8.93
N VAL A 314 -10.78 -1.09 8.00
CA VAL A 314 -9.74 -2.11 7.91
C VAL A 314 -8.96 -1.85 6.63
N ASP A 315 -7.68 -1.51 6.79
CA ASP A 315 -6.75 -1.35 5.68
C ASP A 315 -6.40 -2.73 5.12
N SER A 316 -7.00 -3.08 3.97
CA SER A 316 -6.81 -4.36 3.30
C SER A 316 -5.37 -4.54 2.81
N LEU A 317 -4.68 -3.47 2.38
CA LEU A 317 -3.28 -3.51 1.97
C LEU A 317 -2.40 -4.01 3.11
N ARG A 318 -2.46 -3.33 4.26
CA ARG A 318 -1.67 -3.70 5.45
C ARG A 318 -2.10 -5.03 6.04
N TYR A 319 -3.39 -5.38 5.95
CA TYR A 319 -3.90 -6.63 6.51
C TYR A 319 -3.53 -7.86 5.65
N PHE A 320 -3.70 -7.79 4.32
CA PHE A 320 -3.48 -8.89 3.36
C PHE A 320 -2.15 -8.79 2.59
N TRP A 321 -1.18 -8.03 3.10
CA TRP A 321 0.19 -7.98 2.56
C TRP A 321 0.86 -9.37 2.52
N SER A 322 0.53 -10.23 3.49
CA SER A 322 0.82 -11.67 3.46
C SER A 322 -0.48 -12.46 3.32
N GLU A 323 -0.40 -13.64 2.70
CA GLU A 323 -1.51 -14.60 2.61
C GLU A 323 -2.15 -14.88 3.98
N ARG A 324 -3.48 -14.82 4.04
CA ARG A 324 -4.29 -15.17 5.22
C ARG A 324 -5.30 -16.26 4.92
N LYS A 325 -5.67 -17.05 5.93
CA LYS A 325 -6.80 -17.98 5.81
C LYS A 325 -8.12 -17.24 6.00
N PRO A 326 -9.19 -17.60 5.26
CA PRO A 326 -10.52 -17.01 5.45
C PRO A 326 -11.04 -17.09 6.91
N GLN A 327 -10.71 -18.15 7.65
CA GLN A 327 -11.07 -18.29 9.06
C GLN A 327 -10.33 -17.30 9.97
N GLU A 328 -9.06 -16.99 9.69
CA GLU A 328 -8.27 -16.02 10.48
C GLU A 328 -8.89 -14.62 10.33
N THR A 329 -9.36 -14.28 9.12
CA THR A 329 -10.11 -13.05 8.84
C THR A 329 -11.47 -13.02 9.55
N ALA A 330 -12.20 -14.14 9.58
CA ALA A 330 -13.47 -14.23 10.30
C ALA A 330 -13.31 -14.11 11.83
N ASP A 331 -12.24 -14.70 12.39
CA ASP A 331 -11.92 -14.58 13.81
C ASP A 331 -11.53 -13.14 14.18
N ASP A 332 -10.76 -12.45 13.32
CA ASP A 332 -10.44 -11.02 13.49
C ASP A 332 -11.66 -10.12 13.36
N LEU A 333 -12.54 -10.33 12.38
CA LEU A 333 -13.81 -9.62 12.26
C LEU A 333 -14.69 -9.83 13.51
N ALA A 334 -14.74 -11.05 14.06
CA ALA A 334 -15.44 -11.33 15.30
C ALA A 334 -14.84 -10.59 16.51
N ARG A 335 -13.51 -10.41 16.57
CA ARG A 335 -12.82 -9.59 17.58
C ARG A 335 -13.20 -8.11 17.44
N ILE A 336 -13.19 -7.57 16.23
CA ILE A 336 -13.59 -6.18 15.92
C ILE A 336 -15.04 -5.95 16.37
N ILE A 337 -15.99 -6.74 15.86
CA ILE A 337 -17.42 -6.64 16.19
C ILE A 337 -17.63 -6.69 17.71
N THR A 338 -16.96 -7.62 18.41
CA THR A 338 -17.11 -7.78 19.86
C THR A 338 -16.56 -6.59 20.65
N ALA A 339 -15.39 -6.06 20.27
CA ALA A 339 -14.76 -4.94 20.95
C ALA A 339 -15.53 -3.64 20.74
N PHE A 340 -15.90 -3.34 19.50
CA PHE A 340 -16.38 -2.03 19.10
C PHE A 340 -17.89 -1.83 19.28
N THR A 341 -18.71 -2.88 19.10
CA THR A 341 -20.14 -2.79 19.50
C THR A 341 -20.28 -2.52 21.01
N LYS A 342 -19.37 -3.08 21.82
CA LYS A 342 -19.28 -2.79 23.26
C LYS A 342 -18.77 -1.37 23.57
N ARG A 343 -17.78 -0.86 22.81
CA ARG A 343 -17.22 0.51 22.96
C ARG A 343 -18.30 1.57 22.75
N TRP A 344 -18.98 1.52 21.61
CA TRP A 344 -20.00 2.50 21.22
C TRP A 344 -21.41 2.20 21.75
N LYS A 345 -21.60 1.06 22.44
CA LYS A 345 -22.87 0.61 23.04
C LYS A 345 -23.99 0.40 22.00
N VAL A 346 -23.61 0.07 20.77
CA VAL A 346 -24.50 -0.32 19.68
C VAL A 346 -24.67 -1.83 19.62
N LYS A 347 -25.76 -2.33 19.04
CA LYS A 347 -26.00 -3.78 18.92
C LYS A 347 -25.58 -4.36 17.58
N HIS A 348 -25.76 -3.59 16.51
CA HIS A 348 -25.69 -4.06 15.12
C HIS A 348 -24.46 -3.54 14.37
N VAL A 349 -24.21 -4.13 13.18
CA VAL A 349 -23.07 -3.83 12.32
C VAL A 349 -23.50 -3.79 10.85
N MET A 350 -23.19 -2.70 10.16
CA MET A 350 -23.14 -2.66 8.70
C MET A 350 -21.73 -3.06 8.27
N LEU A 351 -21.59 -4.18 7.56
CA LEU A 351 -20.32 -4.56 6.94
C LEU A 351 -20.29 -3.99 5.52
N VAL A 352 -19.21 -3.31 5.17
CA VAL A 352 -18.97 -2.77 3.83
C VAL A 352 -17.65 -3.36 3.32
N GLY A 353 -17.59 -3.68 2.03
CA GLY A 353 -16.36 -4.03 1.35
C GLY A 353 -16.31 -3.35 -0.02
N PHE A 354 -15.16 -2.78 -0.36
CA PHE A 354 -14.88 -2.25 -1.70
C PHE A 354 -13.86 -3.10 -2.43
N SER A 355 -14.12 -3.43 -3.71
CA SER A 355 -13.25 -4.21 -4.58
C SER A 355 -12.74 -5.49 -3.89
N PHE A 356 -11.44 -5.60 -3.61
CA PHE A 356 -10.86 -6.70 -2.83
C PHE A 356 -11.61 -6.97 -1.50
N GLY A 357 -11.96 -5.90 -0.76
CA GLY A 357 -12.76 -5.98 0.46
C GLY A 357 -14.18 -6.50 0.24
N ALA A 358 -14.76 -6.26 -0.95
CA ALA A 358 -16.04 -6.81 -1.35
C ALA A 358 -15.93 -8.33 -1.63
N ASP A 359 -14.85 -8.77 -2.26
CA ASP A 359 -14.63 -10.18 -2.61
C ASP A 359 -14.41 -11.07 -1.39
N ILE A 360 -13.66 -10.61 -0.39
CA ILE A 360 -13.41 -11.38 0.83
C ILE A 360 -14.60 -11.37 1.80
N SER A 361 -15.50 -10.38 1.73
CA SER A 361 -16.55 -10.18 2.73
C SER A 361 -17.59 -11.33 2.80
N PRO A 362 -18.15 -11.84 1.68
CA PRO A 362 -19.10 -12.96 1.71
C PRO A 362 -18.54 -14.29 2.30
N PRO A 363 -17.37 -14.82 1.88
CA PRO A 363 -16.79 -16.02 2.50
C PRO A 363 -16.49 -15.81 3.99
N VAL A 364 -15.97 -14.63 4.38
CA VAL A 364 -15.68 -14.30 5.78
C VAL A 364 -16.96 -14.25 6.62
N TYR A 365 -18.03 -13.63 6.13
CA TYR A 365 -19.34 -13.60 6.78
C TYR A 365 -19.87 -15.02 7.05
N ASN A 366 -19.74 -15.93 6.08
CA ASN A 366 -20.23 -17.30 6.19
C ASN A 366 -19.49 -18.13 7.25
N LEU A 367 -18.25 -17.76 7.59
CA LEU A 367 -17.42 -18.40 8.63
C LEU A 367 -17.62 -17.83 10.04
N LEU A 368 -18.35 -16.71 10.19
CA LEU A 368 -18.59 -16.10 11.50
C LEU A 368 -19.45 -16.99 12.42
N PRO A 369 -19.13 -17.07 13.73
CA PRO A 369 -20.00 -17.68 14.73
C PRO A 369 -21.39 -17.04 14.72
N ASP A 370 -22.45 -17.85 14.87
CA ASP A 370 -23.84 -17.41 14.75
C ASP A 370 -24.19 -16.16 15.59
N ASN A 371 -23.69 -16.08 16.83
CA ASN A 371 -23.93 -14.97 17.76
C ASN A 371 -23.24 -13.66 17.33
N ILE A 372 -22.22 -13.73 16.48
CA ILE A 372 -21.56 -12.57 15.86
C ILE A 372 -22.25 -12.26 14.53
N ARG A 373 -22.50 -13.28 13.71
CA ARG A 373 -23.14 -13.16 12.40
C ARG A 373 -24.53 -12.50 12.48
N GLN A 374 -25.30 -12.79 13.53
CA GLN A 374 -26.60 -12.17 13.83
C GLN A 374 -26.54 -10.67 14.19
N LYS A 375 -25.36 -10.12 14.50
CA LYS A 375 -25.20 -8.67 14.71
C LYS A 375 -25.15 -7.91 13.39
N ILE A 376 -24.74 -8.54 12.31
CA ILE A 376 -24.59 -7.90 11.01
C ILE A 376 -25.97 -7.69 10.39
N ASN A 377 -26.38 -6.41 10.28
CA ASN A 377 -27.70 -6.00 9.81
C ASN A 377 -27.69 -5.37 8.41
N GLN A 378 -26.53 -5.31 7.75
CA GLN A 378 -26.38 -5.02 6.33
C GLN A 378 -25.00 -5.52 5.88
N VAL A 379 -24.91 -6.04 4.66
CA VAL A 379 -23.63 -6.25 3.97
C VAL A 379 -23.69 -5.50 2.65
N SER A 380 -22.82 -4.51 2.47
CA SER A 380 -22.73 -3.69 1.26
C SER A 380 -21.46 -4.05 0.51
N LEU A 381 -21.58 -4.47 -0.74
CA LEU A 381 -20.47 -4.93 -1.58
C LEU A 381 -20.35 -3.97 -2.77
N LEU A 382 -19.21 -3.31 -2.91
CA LEU A 382 -18.96 -2.25 -3.88
C LEU A 382 -17.93 -2.74 -4.90
N SER A 383 -18.29 -2.77 -6.18
CA SER A 383 -17.43 -3.25 -7.27
C SER A 383 -16.81 -4.63 -7.00
N MET A 384 -17.65 -5.55 -6.50
CA MET A 384 -17.28 -6.95 -6.23
C MET A 384 -16.97 -7.66 -7.55
N SER A 385 -15.86 -8.38 -7.61
CA SER A 385 -15.44 -9.17 -8.77
C SER A 385 -16.08 -10.56 -8.78
N GLN A 386 -15.56 -11.42 -9.65
CA GLN A 386 -15.96 -12.83 -9.78
C GLN A 386 -14.92 -13.80 -9.18
N ALA A 387 -13.84 -13.31 -8.55
CA ALA A 387 -12.77 -14.12 -7.99
C ALA A 387 -12.13 -13.49 -6.74
N SER A 388 -12.21 -14.18 -5.60
CA SER A 388 -11.56 -13.78 -4.35
C SER A 388 -10.16 -14.38 -4.21
N ASP A 389 -9.18 -13.54 -3.86
CA ASP A 389 -7.88 -13.92 -3.31
C ASP A 389 -7.77 -13.42 -1.86
N PHE A 390 -6.96 -14.07 -1.04
CA PHE A 390 -6.72 -13.70 0.37
C PHE A 390 -5.25 -13.27 0.60
N GLU A 391 -4.61 -12.81 -0.47
CA GLU A 391 -3.33 -12.12 -0.51
C GLU A 391 -3.43 -11.04 -1.60
N ILE A 392 -2.93 -9.85 -1.33
CA ILE A 392 -2.79 -8.82 -2.36
C ILE A 392 -1.47 -9.07 -3.09
N SER A 393 -1.48 -9.12 -4.42
CA SER A 393 -0.28 -9.33 -5.24
C SER A 393 0.00 -8.11 -6.11
N VAL A 394 1.27 -7.69 -6.18
CA VAL A 394 1.69 -6.57 -7.06
C VAL A 394 1.40 -6.86 -8.53
N THR A 395 1.41 -8.14 -8.92
CA THR A 395 0.97 -8.57 -10.25
C THR A 395 -0.51 -8.32 -10.53
N GLY A 396 -1.37 -8.34 -9.50
CA GLY A 396 -2.79 -8.01 -9.62
C GLY A 396 -3.02 -6.55 -10.00
N TRP A 397 -2.29 -5.63 -9.36
CA TRP A 397 -2.28 -4.21 -9.71
C TRP A 397 -1.77 -3.94 -11.12
N LEU A 398 -0.78 -4.70 -11.58
CA LEU A 398 -0.29 -4.68 -12.96
C LEU A 398 -1.24 -5.38 -13.97
N GLY A 399 -2.52 -5.56 -13.61
CA GLY A 399 -3.57 -6.08 -14.49
C GLY A 399 -3.57 -7.60 -14.68
N ALA A 400 -2.78 -8.38 -13.93
CA ALA A 400 -2.88 -9.84 -13.99
C ALA A 400 -4.14 -10.32 -13.26
N LYS A 401 -4.90 -11.23 -13.89
CA LYS A 401 -6.10 -11.81 -13.26
C LYS A 401 -5.71 -12.57 -11.99
N SER A 402 -6.49 -12.33 -10.93
CA SER A 402 -6.35 -12.97 -9.62
C SER A 402 -6.34 -14.50 -9.74
N SER A 403 -5.68 -15.17 -8.80
CA SER A 403 -5.57 -16.63 -8.81
C SER A 403 -6.91 -17.32 -8.50
N GLY A 404 -7.84 -16.58 -7.90
CA GLY A 404 -9.15 -17.07 -7.46
C GLY A 404 -9.06 -18.15 -6.38
N ALA A 405 -8.01 -18.14 -5.56
CA ALA A 405 -7.74 -19.20 -4.58
C ALA A 405 -8.80 -19.26 -3.47
N GLY A 406 -9.43 -18.13 -3.14
CA GLY A 406 -10.59 -18.06 -2.24
C GLY A 406 -11.89 -18.52 -2.89
N GLY A 407 -11.94 -18.62 -4.22
CA GLY A 407 -13.11 -19.00 -4.99
C GLY A 407 -13.95 -17.80 -5.44
N ASP A 408 -15.16 -18.09 -5.93
CA ASP A 408 -16.08 -17.11 -6.52
C ASP A 408 -17.03 -16.54 -5.44
N PRO A 409 -16.95 -15.23 -5.13
CA PRO A 409 -17.71 -14.63 -4.04
C PRO A 409 -19.23 -14.63 -4.28
N THR A 410 -19.69 -14.67 -5.54
CA THR A 410 -21.13 -14.74 -5.86
C THR A 410 -21.78 -16.01 -5.31
N LYS A 411 -21.01 -17.12 -5.25
CA LYS A 411 -21.45 -18.40 -4.68
C LYS A 411 -21.55 -18.35 -3.15
N GLU A 412 -20.77 -17.49 -2.50
CA GLU A 412 -20.82 -17.27 -1.06
C GLU A 412 -21.99 -16.35 -0.69
N VAL A 413 -22.25 -15.30 -1.49
CA VAL A 413 -23.45 -14.46 -1.38
C VAL A 413 -24.73 -15.29 -1.45
N ALA A 414 -24.78 -16.30 -2.32
CA ALA A 414 -25.94 -17.18 -2.46
C ALA A 414 -26.29 -18.01 -1.19
N LYS A 415 -25.39 -18.10 -0.21
CA LYS A 415 -25.61 -18.77 1.09
C LYS A 415 -26.10 -17.80 2.18
N MET A 416 -26.01 -16.50 1.94
CA MET A 416 -26.38 -15.47 2.92
C MET A 416 -27.91 -15.28 2.99
N PRO A 417 -28.44 -14.76 4.11
CA PRO A 417 -29.86 -14.45 4.24
C PRO A 417 -30.37 -13.48 3.16
N ALA A 418 -31.51 -13.79 2.54
CA ALA A 418 -32.15 -12.90 1.56
C ALA A 418 -32.47 -11.53 2.18
N GLY A 419 -32.19 -10.46 1.43
CA GLY A 419 -32.37 -9.07 1.85
C GLY A 419 -31.25 -8.52 2.73
N LEU A 420 -30.24 -9.32 3.11
CA LEU A 420 -29.06 -8.86 3.86
C LEU A 420 -28.07 -8.08 3.00
N VAL A 421 -27.86 -8.54 1.77
CA VAL A 421 -26.81 -8.03 0.88
C VAL A 421 -27.36 -6.92 -0.01
N GLN A 422 -26.60 -5.84 -0.10
CA GLN A 422 -26.67 -4.82 -1.12
C GLN A 422 -25.40 -4.91 -1.96
N CYS A 423 -25.51 -4.90 -3.28
CA CYS A 423 -24.38 -5.09 -4.21
C CYS A 423 -24.43 -3.98 -5.26
N LEU A 424 -23.41 -3.14 -5.31
CA LEU A 424 -23.33 -1.95 -6.14
C LEU A 424 -22.19 -2.08 -7.15
N TYR A 425 -22.43 -1.69 -8.40
CA TYR A 425 -21.45 -1.73 -9.49
C TYR A 425 -21.61 -0.54 -10.43
N GLY A 426 -20.49 -0.08 -11.00
CA GLY A 426 -20.46 0.93 -12.05
C GLY A 426 -20.93 0.37 -13.40
N ALA A 427 -21.54 1.22 -14.23
CA ALA A 427 -22.10 0.84 -15.51
C ALA A 427 -21.07 0.36 -16.54
N ASP A 428 -19.85 0.88 -16.48
CA ASP A 428 -18.79 0.61 -17.44
C ASP A 428 -18.07 -0.72 -17.16
N ASP A 429 -18.21 -1.24 -15.94
CA ASP A 429 -17.54 -2.46 -15.45
C ASP A 429 -18.45 -3.72 -15.47
N GLU A 430 -19.64 -3.64 -16.07
CA GLU A 430 -20.67 -4.69 -16.00
C GLU A 430 -20.18 -6.08 -16.48
N GLU A 431 -19.16 -6.18 -17.35
CA GLU A 431 -18.67 -7.49 -17.79
C GLU A 431 -17.80 -8.21 -16.73
N ASP A 432 -17.06 -7.45 -15.91
CA ASP A 432 -16.12 -7.97 -14.91
C ASP A 432 -16.73 -8.02 -13.49
N ASP A 433 -17.81 -7.28 -13.21
CA ASP A 433 -18.50 -7.31 -11.91
C ASP A 433 -19.23 -8.64 -11.59
N GLY A 434 -19.37 -8.96 -10.30
CA GLY A 434 -20.10 -10.13 -9.80
C GLY A 434 -21.51 -9.85 -9.27
N CYS A 435 -21.86 -8.58 -9.03
CA CYS A 435 -23.18 -8.11 -8.58
C CYS A 435 -24.30 -8.34 -9.61
N HIS A 436 -24.10 -8.06 -10.90
CA HIS A 436 -25.14 -8.19 -11.92
C HIS A 436 -25.65 -9.64 -12.12
N LYS A 437 -24.85 -10.63 -11.67
CA LYS A 437 -25.17 -12.07 -11.77
C LYS A 437 -26.03 -12.58 -10.60
N LEU A 438 -26.26 -11.77 -9.58
CA LEU A 438 -27.00 -12.15 -8.37
C LEU A 438 -28.53 -12.13 -8.60
N ASP A 439 -29.27 -12.88 -7.78
CA ASP A 439 -30.74 -12.89 -7.83
C ASP A 439 -31.31 -11.61 -7.19
N PRO A 440 -31.90 -10.68 -7.97
CA PRO A 440 -32.39 -9.39 -7.46
C PRO A 440 -33.64 -9.52 -6.57
N LYS A 441 -34.16 -10.75 -6.37
CA LYS A 441 -35.20 -11.04 -5.38
C LYS A 441 -34.61 -11.40 -4.00
N LYS A 442 -33.30 -11.61 -3.92
CA LYS A 442 -32.55 -11.95 -2.70
C LYS A 442 -31.50 -10.92 -2.33
N VAL A 443 -30.95 -10.21 -3.30
CA VAL A 443 -29.92 -9.18 -3.13
C VAL A 443 -30.47 -7.86 -3.66
N ASP A 444 -30.17 -6.76 -2.96
CA ASP A 444 -30.45 -5.41 -3.44
C ASP A 444 -29.34 -4.99 -4.40
N VAL A 445 -29.55 -5.22 -5.71
CA VAL A 445 -28.56 -4.95 -6.76
C VAL A 445 -28.78 -3.56 -7.33
N VAL A 446 -27.76 -2.69 -7.25
CA VAL A 446 -27.81 -1.29 -7.71
C VAL A 446 -26.75 -1.09 -8.78
N LYS A 447 -27.19 -0.67 -9.97
CA LYS A 447 -26.30 -0.16 -11.03
C LYS A 447 -26.18 1.35 -10.88
N LEU A 448 -24.96 1.87 -10.91
CA LEU A 448 -24.64 3.30 -10.93
C LEU A 448 -23.97 3.64 -12.28
N GLU A 449 -23.86 4.92 -12.63
CA GLU A 449 -23.01 5.35 -13.74
C GLU A 449 -21.52 5.25 -13.35
N GLY A 450 -20.63 5.32 -14.35
CA GLY A 450 -19.18 5.26 -14.15
C GLY A 450 -18.58 3.85 -14.10
N GLY A 451 -17.27 3.78 -13.87
CA GLY A 451 -16.51 2.53 -13.70
C GLY A 451 -16.29 2.11 -12.25
N HIS A 452 -15.18 1.39 -12.00
CA HIS A 452 -14.82 0.75 -10.72
C HIS A 452 -14.95 1.65 -9.47
N HIS A 453 -14.66 2.95 -9.64
CA HIS A 453 -14.65 3.98 -8.59
C HIS A 453 -15.89 4.90 -8.60
N PHE A 454 -16.97 4.55 -9.32
CA PHE A 454 -18.26 5.27 -9.29
C PHE A 454 -18.18 6.79 -9.56
N ASP A 455 -17.31 7.21 -10.49
CA ASP A 455 -17.06 8.61 -10.87
C ASP A 455 -16.67 9.57 -9.73
N GLY A 456 -16.28 9.04 -8.56
CA GLY A 456 -15.83 9.84 -7.41
C GLY A 456 -16.95 10.46 -6.56
N ASP A 457 -18.24 10.20 -6.82
CA ASP A 457 -19.33 10.69 -5.95
C ASP A 457 -19.52 9.77 -4.72
N TYR A 458 -18.50 9.74 -3.86
CA TYR A 458 -18.47 8.90 -2.66
C TYR A 458 -19.49 9.34 -1.60
N GLU A 459 -19.93 10.61 -1.62
CA GLU A 459 -21.02 11.11 -0.77
C GLU A 459 -22.35 10.46 -1.16
N ALA A 460 -22.72 10.48 -2.45
CA ALA A 460 -23.92 9.83 -2.94
C ALA A 460 -23.86 8.30 -2.71
N LEU A 461 -22.69 7.69 -2.91
CA LEU A 461 -22.47 6.27 -2.65
C LEU A 461 -22.72 5.91 -1.18
N ALA A 462 -22.09 6.61 -0.24
CA ALA A 462 -22.30 6.41 1.20
C ALA A 462 -23.76 6.65 1.60
N LYS A 463 -24.41 7.66 1.01
CA LYS A 463 -25.82 7.96 1.23
C LYS A 463 -26.74 6.80 0.84
N LEU A 464 -26.50 6.11 -0.28
CA LEU A 464 -27.28 4.94 -0.70
C LEU A 464 -27.21 3.80 0.33
N LEU A 465 -26.01 3.53 0.86
CA LEU A 465 -25.78 2.52 1.88
C LEU A 465 -26.52 2.87 3.18
N LEU A 466 -26.48 4.13 3.59
CA LEU A 466 -27.10 4.61 4.81
C LEU A 466 -28.64 4.67 4.73
N ASP A 467 -29.19 5.05 3.58
CA ASP A 467 -30.64 5.05 3.36
C ASP A 467 -31.20 3.61 3.27
N ARG A 468 -30.39 2.65 2.77
CA ARG A 468 -30.69 1.21 2.87
C ARG A 468 -30.73 0.75 4.33
N LEU A 469 -29.77 1.17 5.15
CA LEU A 469 -29.72 0.85 6.58
C LEU A 469 -30.95 1.42 7.32
N LYS A 470 -31.33 2.66 7.03
CA LYS A 470 -32.50 3.36 7.60
C LYS A 470 -33.84 2.69 7.25
N THR A 471 -33.95 2.04 6.09
CA THR A 471 -35.20 1.44 5.59
C THR A 471 -35.36 -0.05 5.94
N ARG A 472 -34.29 -0.74 6.33
CA ARG A 472 -34.37 -2.14 6.74
C ARG A 472 -35.06 -2.29 8.11
N LYS A 473 -36.14 -3.06 8.14
CA LYS A 473 -36.68 -3.57 9.42
C LYS A 473 -35.77 -4.65 9.98
N LEU A 474 -35.38 -4.46 11.24
CA LEU A 474 -34.74 -5.47 12.07
C LEU A 474 -35.87 -6.33 12.66
N ASP A 475 -36.20 -7.42 11.96
CA ASP A 475 -37.19 -8.42 12.41
C ASP A 475 -36.64 -9.29 13.56
#